data_AF-A0A2S9FP83-F1
#
_entry.id   AF-A0A2S9FP83-F1
#
_cell.length_a   1.000
_cell.length_b   1.000
_cell.length_c   1.000
_cell.angle_alpha   90.00
_cell.angle_beta   90.00
_cell.angle_gamma   90.00
#
_symmetry.space_group_name_H-M   'P 1'
#
loop_
_entity.id
_entity.type
_entity.pdbx_description
1 polymer ?
#
loop_
_entity_poly.entity_id
_entity_poly.type
_entity_poly.pdbx_seq_one_letter_code
_entity_poly.pdbx_strand_id
1 'polypeptide(L)' 'MNKDDMILISVDDHIVEPPDMFKNHLAKKYLDEAPRLVHNPDGSDTWQFRDVVIPNVA' A
#
# COMPACT_ATOMS: atom_id res chain seq x y z
N MET A 1 -18.29 12.53 -30.85
CA MET A 1 -16.91 12.16 -30.46
C MET A 1 -16.88 10.64 -30.37
N ASN A 2 -16.01 9.95 -31.11
CA ASN A 2 -15.89 8.50 -30.98
C ASN A 2 -14.93 8.19 -29.82
N LYS A 3 -15.25 7.17 -29.01
CA LYS A 3 -14.44 6.80 -27.84
C LYS A 3 -13.04 6.34 -28.24
N ASP A 4 -12.93 5.68 -29.39
CA ASP A 4 -11.67 5.13 -29.90
C ASP A 4 -10.68 6.22 -30.35
N ASP A 5 -11.15 7.46 -30.52
CA ASP A 5 -10.31 8.62 -30.86
C ASP A 5 -9.80 9.35 -29.60
N MET A 6 -10.16 8.89 -28.39
CA MET A 6 -9.78 9.54 -27.13
C MET A 6 -8.49 8.97 -26.56
N ILE A 7 -7.51 9.84 -26.27
CA ILE A 7 -6.37 9.51 -25.41
C ILE A 7 -6.73 9.93 -23.99
N LEU A 8 -6.84 8.96 -23.09
CA LEU A 8 -7.08 9.20 -21.67
C LEU A 8 -5.75 9.17 -20.92
N ILE A 9 -5.57 10.10 -20.00
CA ILE A 9 -4.41 10.15 -19.10
C ILE A 9 -4.95 9.96 -17.69
N SER A 10 -4.52 8.88 -17.02
CA SER A 10 -4.75 8.74 -15.57
C SER A 10 -3.82 9.71 -14.85
N VAL A 11 -4.40 10.48 -13.94
CA VAL A 11 -3.65 11.47 -13.13
C VAL A 11 -3.44 10.98 -11.70
N ASP A 12 -4.01 9.82 -11.36
CA ASP A 12 -3.98 9.28 -10.00
C ASP A 12 -4.06 7.75 -10.03
N ASP A 13 -2.88 7.13 -10.09
CA ASP A 13 -2.72 5.68 -10.02
C ASP A 13 -1.89 5.33 -8.77
N HIS A 14 -2.24 4.21 -8.14
CA HIS A 14 -1.55 3.68 -6.97
C HIS A 14 -1.05 2.25 -7.23
N ILE A 15 0.03 1.88 -6.54
CA ILE A 15 0.55 0.51 -6.51
C ILE A 15 0.47 -0.03 -5.08
N VAL A 16 0.43 -1.35 -4.94
CA VAL A 16 0.59 -2.03 -3.64
C VAL A 16 2.02 -2.55 -3.55
N GLU A 17 2.75 -2.13 -2.52
CA GLU A 17 4.15 -2.50 -2.34
C GLU A 17 4.32 -3.94 -1.81
N PRO A 18 5.48 -4.57 -2.07
CA PRO A 18 5.83 -5.83 -1.43
C PRO A 18 5.87 -5.72 0.11
N PRO A 19 5.56 -6.80 0.85
CA PRO A 19 5.46 -6.77 2.32
C PRO A 19 6.79 -6.44 3.03
N ASP A 20 7.92 -6.61 2.35
CA ASP A 20 9.26 -6.35 2.88
C ASP A 20 9.87 -5.03 2.39
N MET A 21 9.09 -4.16 1.72
CA MET A 21 9.55 -2.90 1.12
C MET A 21 10.38 -2.04 2.08
N PHE A 22 10.04 -2.00 3.37
CA PHE A 22 10.73 -1.14 4.35
C PHE A 22 11.98 -1.79 5.00
N LYS A 23 12.17 -3.10 4.87
CA LYS A 23 13.18 -3.87 5.63
C LYS A 23 14.61 -3.33 5.48
N ASN A 24 14.96 -2.89 4.27
CA ASN A 24 16.32 -2.44 3.92
C ASN A 24 16.39 -0.94 3.60
N HIS A 25 15.28 -0.21 3.76
CA HIS A 25 15.16 1.18 3.30
C HIS A 25 14.99 2.19 4.45
N LEU A 26 15.01 1.71 5.70
CA LEU A 26 14.92 2.55 6.89
C LEU A 26 16.15 2.40 7.78
N ALA A 27 16.48 3.48 8.51
CA ALA A 27 17.46 3.40 9.57
C ALA A 27 16.95 2.46 10.68
N LYS A 28 17.86 1.70 11.30
CA LYS A 28 17.52 0.64 12.27
C LYS A 28 16.56 1.07 13.38
N LYS A 29 16.69 2.31 13.88
CA LYS A 29 15.83 2.87 14.92
C LYS A 29 14.34 3.02 14.54
N TYR A 30 14.00 2.93 13.26
CA TYR A 30 12.63 3.09 12.76
C TYR A 30 12.00 1.78 12.26
N LEU A 31 12.75 0.67 12.23
CA LEU A 31 12.23 -0.59 11.69
C LEU A 31 11.01 -1.11 12.45
N ASP A 32 10.99 -0.93 13.78
CA ASP A 32 9.87 -1.37 14.63
C ASP A 32 8.60 -0.53 14.43
N GLU A 33 8.74 0.67 13.86
CA GLU A 33 7.63 1.59 13.57
C GLU A 33 7.22 1.59 12.09
N ALA A 34 7.90 0.81 11.25
CA ALA A 34 7.64 0.77 9.82
C ALA A 34 6.22 0.24 9.53
N PRO A 35 5.57 0.67 8.43
CA PRO A 35 4.37 0.02 7.95
C PRO A 35 4.60 -1.46 7.71
N ARG A 36 3.66 -2.30 8.15
CA ARG A 36 3.73 -3.76 7.99
C ARG A 36 2.41 -4.32 7.47
N LEU A 37 2.50 -5.34 6.65
CA LEU A 37 1.36 -6.13 6.23
C LEU A 37 0.94 -7.07 7.37
N VAL A 38 -0.34 -7.06 7.73
CA VAL A 38 -0.94 -7.93 8.75
C VAL A 38 -2.01 -8.78 8.09
N HIS A 39 -1.86 -10.10 8.24
CA HIS A 39 -2.85 -11.08 7.80
C HIS A 39 -3.89 -11.30 8.89
N ASN A 40 -5.15 -11.05 8.58
CA ASN A 40 -6.26 -11.12 9.51
C ASN A 40 -6.90 -12.52 9.56
N PRO A 41 -7.63 -12.88 10.64
CA PRO A 41 -8.29 -14.18 10.76
C PRO A 41 -9.35 -14.47 9.69
N ASP A 42 -9.92 -13.44 9.07
CA ASP A 42 -10.90 -13.56 7.98
C ASP A 42 -10.25 -13.80 6.60
N GLY A 43 -8.92 -13.91 6.56
CA GLY A 43 -8.13 -14.12 5.35
C GLY A 43 -7.78 -12.84 4.59
N SER A 44 -8.16 -11.66 5.10
CA SER A 44 -7.79 -10.37 4.49
C SER A 44 -6.39 -9.92 4.91
N ASP A 45 -5.75 -9.11 4.07
CA ASP A 45 -4.51 -8.41 4.41
C ASP A 45 -4.78 -6.91 4.60
N THR A 46 -4.15 -6.33 5.62
CA THR A 46 -4.23 -4.90 5.94
C THR A 46 -2.84 -4.32 6.21
N TRP A 47 -2.65 -3.03 5.92
CA TRP A 47 -1.46 -2.34 6.36
C TRP A 47 -1.66 -1.80 7.78
N GLN A 48 -0.69 -2.03 8.64
CA GLN A 48 -0.64 -1.42 9.97
C GLN A 48 0.54 -0.47 10.04
N PHE A 49 0.29 0.76 10.46
CA PHE A 49 1.33 1.73 10.81
C PHE A 49 1.21 2.07 12.29
N ARG A 50 2.22 1.64 13.08
CA ARG A 50 2.17 1.68 14.55
C ARG A 50 0.92 0.98 15.07
N ASP A 51 0.06 1.68 15.82
CA ASP A 51 -1.17 1.12 16.39
C ASP A 51 -2.40 1.30 15.47
N VAL A 52 -2.23 1.92 14.31
CA VAL A 52 -3.33 2.24 13.39
C VAL A 52 -3.37 1.22 12.26
N VAL A 53 -4.51 0.54 12.13
CA VAL A 53 -4.81 -0.29 10.97
C VAL A 53 -5.35 0.61 9.87
N ILE A 54 -4.68 0.61 8.72
CA ILE A 54 -5.08 1.29 7.51
C ILE A 54 -5.75 0.25 6.60
N PRO A 55 -7.09 0.28 6.49
CA PRO A 55 -7.79 -0.65 5.62
C PRO A 55 -7.49 -0.34 4.15
N ASN A 56 -7.48 -1.38 3.32
CA ASN A 56 -7.40 -1.26 1.86
C ASN A 56 -8.76 -0.80 1.31
N VAL A 57 -9.17 0.43 1.60
CA VAL A 57 -10.32 1.08 0.97
C VAL A 57 -9.80 2.18 0.06
N ALA A 58 -10.07 2.00 -1.23
CA ALA A 58 -10.05 3.08 -2.20
C ALA A 58 -11.32 3.94 -2.04
#